data_AF-A0A9V1GEX2-F1
#
_entry.id   AF-A0A9V1GEX2-F1
#
_cell.length_a   1.000
_cell.length_b   1.000
_cell.length_c   1.000
_cell.angle_alpha   90.00
_cell.angle_beta   90.00
_cell.angle_gamma   90.00
#
_symmetry.space_group_name_H-M   'P 1'
#
loop_
_entity.id
_entity.type
_entity.pdbx_description
1 polymer ?
#
loop_
_entity_poly.entity_id
_entity_poly.type
_entity_poly.pdbx_seq_one_letter_code
_entity_poly.pdbx_strand_id
1 'polypeptide(L)'
;MQPSEMVMNPKQVFLSVLIFGVAGLLLFMYLQVWIEEQHTGRVEKKREQKATSVTREQIRGHITNQNLKFHITEDPKGKKENLLLNSERPMRVLTKTSHSQGEDRVLGKTTGPPTIKLIAKHQGTRTVFKKFSEMKWPLDIHPLNKSLIKDNKWKETDVAQEKRRSFLQESCKKYGGVSRPQSHLFHMVSRIYVEDKHKILYCEVPKAGCSNWKRILMVLSGLASSAYNISHDAVHYGKHLKKLDSFDLKGIYTRLNTYTKAVFVRDPMERLVSAFRDKFEHPNSYYHPVFGKAIIKKYRPNACEEALNNGSGVKFKEFVHYLLDSHRPVGMDIHWEKVSKLCYPCLINYDFVGKFETLEEDANYFLQLIGAPKELKFPNFKDRHSSDERTNAQVVRQYLKDLTRAERQLIYDFYDLDYLIFNYTTPFL
;
A
#
# COMPACT_ATOMS: atom_id res chain seq x y z
N MET A 1 -57.12 11.68 -25.12
CA MET A 1 -56.61 10.34 -25.47
C MET A 1 -56.09 9.69 -24.19
N GLN A 2 -56.80 8.68 -23.67
CA GLN A 2 -56.30 7.87 -22.55
C GLN A 2 -55.12 7.00 -23.03
N PRO A 3 -54.10 6.74 -22.18
CA PRO A 3 -53.05 5.79 -22.52
C PRO A 3 -53.55 4.36 -22.33
N SER A 4 -53.41 3.52 -23.36
CA SER A 4 -53.71 2.10 -23.29
C SER A 4 -52.67 1.38 -22.43
N GLU A 5 -53.09 0.76 -21.33
CA GLU A 5 -52.28 -0.23 -20.61
C GLU A 5 -51.97 -1.41 -21.53
N MET A 6 -50.70 -1.56 -21.90
CA MET A 6 -50.22 -2.74 -22.61
C MET A 6 -50.04 -3.87 -21.60
N VAL A 7 -51.12 -4.63 -21.36
CA VAL A 7 -51.07 -5.85 -20.55
C VAL A 7 -50.30 -6.91 -21.34
N MET A 8 -49.04 -7.15 -20.96
CA MET A 8 -48.22 -8.19 -21.59
C MET A 8 -48.76 -9.58 -21.26
N ASN A 9 -48.93 -10.40 -22.28
CA ASN A 9 -49.43 -11.77 -22.15
C ASN A 9 -48.48 -12.60 -21.27
N PRO A 10 -48.97 -13.27 -20.21
CA PRO A 10 -48.15 -14.09 -19.31
C PRO A 10 -47.32 -15.15 -20.03
N LYS A 11 -47.81 -15.70 -21.16
CA LYS A 11 -47.08 -16.65 -22.00
C LYS A 11 -45.84 -16.04 -22.65
N GLN A 12 -45.90 -14.75 -22.99
CA GLN A 12 -44.82 -14.00 -23.63
C GLN A 12 -43.74 -13.59 -22.63
N VAL A 13 -44.14 -13.28 -21.40
CA VAL A 13 -43.23 -13.08 -20.27
C VAL A 13 -42.52 -14.38 -19.92
N PHE A 14 -43.26 -15.49 -19.81
CA PHE A 14 -42.69 -16.80 -19.53
C PHE A 14 -41.70 -17.25 -20.61
N LEU A 15 -42.05 -17.08 -21.89
CA LEU A 15 -41.15 -17.39 -23.01
C LEU A 15 -39.90 -16.52 -23.00
N SER A 16 -40.01 -15.23 -22.66
CA SER A 16 -38.87 -14.34 -22.53
C SER A 16 -37.95 -14.77 -21.38
N VAL A 17 -38.49 -15.08 -20.21
CA VAL A 17 -37.71 -15.57 -19.06
C VAL A 17 -37.01 -16.89 -19.39
N LEU A 18 -37.68 -17.79 -20.12
CA LEU A 18 -37.10 -19.07 -20.54
C LEU A 18 -35.94 -18.86 -21.53
N ILE A 19 -36.13 -18.01 -22.55
CA ILE A 19 -35.10 -17.75 -23.57
C ILE A 19 -33.91 -17.00 -22.96
N PHE A 20 -34.14 -15.94 -22.19
CA PHE A 20 -33.05 -15.18 -21.54
C PHE A 20 -32.36 -16.00 -20.44
N GLY A 21 -33.10 -16.84 -19.74
CA GLY A 21 -32.55 -17.76 -18.73
C GLY A 21 -31.62 -18.80 -19.36
N VAL A 22 -32.05 -19.48 -20.42
CA VAL A 22 -31.24 -20.48 -21.13
C VAL A 22 -30.03 -19.84 -21.82
N ALA A 23 -30.21 -18.69 -22.48
CA ALA A 23 -29.10 -17.97 -23.10
C ALA A 23 -28.07 -17.48 -22.07
N GLY A 24 -28.54 -17.00 -20.90
CA GLY A 24 -27.69 -16.62 -19.78
C GLY A 24 -26.89 -17.79 -19.21
N LEU A 25 -27.50 -18.96 -19.09
CA LEU A 25 -26.85 -20.19 -18.62
C LEU A 25 -25.79 -20.68 -19.60
N LEU A 26 -26.08 -20.65 -20.91
CA LEU A 26 -25.12 -21.02 -21.95
C LEU A 26 -23.93 -20.04 -22.00
N LEU A 27 -24.18 -18.74 -21.85
CA LEU A 27 -23.11 -17.73 -21.79
C LEU A 27 -22.23 -17.93 -20.55
N PHE A 28 -22.83 -18.24 -19.39
CA PHE A 28 -22.10 -18.53 -18.16
C PHE A 28 -21.22 -19.78 -18.32
N MET A 29 -21.76 -20.87 -18.86
CA MET A 29 -20.98 -22.08 -19.12
C MET A 29 -19.84 -21.83 -20.11
N TYR A 30 -20.08 -21.09 -21.18
CA TYR A 30 -19.04 -20.71 -22.15
C TYR A 30 -17.93 -19.87 -21.50
N LEU A 31 -18.28 -18.88 -20.68
CA LEU A 31 -17.31 -18.06 -19.95
C LEU A 31 -16.50 -18.89 -18.96
N GLN A 32 -17.11 -19.86 -18.29
CA GLN A 32 -16.43 -20.71 -17.33
C GLN A 32 -15.42 -21.66 -18.02
N VAL A 33 -15.80 -22.27 -19.15
CA VAL A 33 -14.88 -23.07 -19.99
C VAL A 33 -13.73 -22.20 -20.52
N TRP A 34 -14.03 -20.99 -20.99
CA TRP A 34 -12.99 -20.05 -21.45
C TRP A 34 -12.02 -19.64 -20.33
N ILE A 35 -12.52 -19.41 -19.11
CA ILE A 35 -11.68 -19.12 -17.94
C ILE A 35 -10.79 -20.33 -17.62
N GLU A 36 -11.33 -21.54 -17.63
CA GLU A 36 -10.55 -22.77 -17.38
C GLU A 36 -9.45 -22.99 -18.43
N GLU A 37 -9.73 -22.77 -19.72
CA GLU A 37 -8.74 -22.83 -20.80
C GLU A 37 -7.61 -21.78 -20.65
N GLN A 38 -7.92 -20.57 -20.19
CA GLN A 38 -6.90 -19.56 -19.88
C GLN A 38 -6.02 -19.96 -18.69
N HIS A 39 -6.58 -20.69 -17.72
CA HIS A 39 -5.84 -21.17 -16.56
C HIS A 39 -4.91 -22.35 -16.90
N THR A 40 -5.36 -23.32 -17.71
CA THR A 40 -4.52 -24.44 -18.17
C THR A 40 -3.39 -23.97 -19.09
N GLY A 41 -3.66 -23.07 -20.05
CA GLY A 41 -2.61 -22.49 -20.91
C GLY A 41 -1.56 -21.65 -20.15
N ARG A 42 -1.92 -21.08 -19.00
CA ARG A 42 -1.00 -20.34 -18.12
C ARG A 42 -0.14 -21.27 -17.24
N VAL A 43 -0.66 -22.46 -16.90
CA VAL A 43 0.07 -23.49 -16.14
C VAL A 43 1.10 -24.19 -17.03
N GLU A 44 0.76 -24.49 -18.29
CA GLU A 44 1.70 -25.07 -19.25
C GLU A 44 2.86 -24.12 -19.58
N LYS A 45 2.58 -22.84 -19.85
CA LYS A 45 3.63 -21.82 -20.02
C LYS A 45 4.54 -21.65 -18.81
N LYS A 46 4.00 -21.80 -17.59
CA LYS A 46 4.81 -21.78 -16.35
C LYS A 46 5.68 -23.02 -16.20
N ARG A 47 5.22 -24.20 -16.64
CA ARG A 47 6.00 -25.44 -16.66
C ARG A 47 7.13 -25.36 -17.69
N GLU A 48 6.88 -24.85 -18.89
CA GLU A 48 7.91 -24.68 -19.92
C GLU A 48 8.99 -23.67 -19.51
N GLN A 49 8.61 -22.52 -18.93
CA GLN A 49 9.57 -21.52 -18.42
C GLN A 49 10.43 -22.04 -17.27
N LYS A 50 9.88 -22.90 -16.42
CA LYS A 50 10.62 -23.53 -15.31
C LYS A 50 11.56 -24.64 -15.81
N ALA A 51 11.20 -25.34 -16.88
CA ALA A 51 12.08 -26.32 -17.53
C ALA A 51 13.28 -25.64 -18.21
N THR A 52 13.08 -24.48 -18.85
CA THR A 52 14.17 -23.72 -19.49
C THR A 52 15.13 -23.05 -18.49
N SER A 53 14.66 -22.69 -17.28
CA SER A 53 15.52 -22.10 -16.25
C SER A 53 16.44 -23.14 -15.62
N VAL A 54 15.95 -24.36 -15.38
CA VAL A 54 16.72 -25.47 -14.78
C VAL A 54 17.86 -25.91 -15.70
N THR A 55 17.64 -25.98 -17.01
CA THR A 55 18.71 -26.31 -17.99
C THR A 55 19.79 -25.23 -18.04
N ARG A 56 19.42 -23.96 -17.86
CA ARG A 56 20.36 -22.83 -17.90
C ARG A 56 21.25 -22.75 -16.65
N GLU A 57 20.75 -23.18 -15.50
CA GLU A 57 21.53 -23.28 -14.25
C GLU A 57 22.49 -24.47 -14.25
N GLN A 58 22.10 -25.62 -14.81
CA GLN A 58 23.01 -26.77 -14.96
C GLN A 58 24.19 -26.48 -15.90
N ILE A 59 23.97 -25.73 -16.99
CA ILE A 59 25.05 -25.32 -17.91
C ILE A 59 26.01 -24.32 -17.24
N ARG A 60 25.50 -23.48 -16.31
CA ARG A 60 26.34 -22.50 -15.57
C ARG A 60 27.18 -23.15 -14.46
N GLY A 61 26.69 -24.24 -13.87
CA GLY A 61 27.41 -25.01 -12.85
C GLY A 61 28.67 -25.72 -13.38
N HIS A 62 28.67 -26.17 -14.64
CA HIS A 62 29.81 -26.88 -15.21
C HIS A 62 30.98 -25.98 -15.64
N ILE A 63 30.77 -24.69 -15.86
CA ILE A 63 31.83 -23.77 -16.31
C ILE A 63 32.69 -23.24 -15.16
N THR A 64 32.23 -23.37 -13.90
CA THR A 64 32.88 -22.72 -12.75
C THR A 64 33.87 -23.63 -12.01
N ASN A 65 33.95 -24.93 -12.36
CA ASN A 65 34.69 -25.93 -11.56
C ASN A 65 35.99 -26.44 -12.21
N GLN A 66 36.63 -25.64 -13.07
CA GLN A 66 37.88 -26.05 -13.74
C GLN A 66 39.11 -25.18 -13.48
N ASN A 67 39.09 -24.18 -12.60
CA ASN A 67 40.31 -23.41 -12.30
C ASN A 67 40.41 -23.02 -10.83
N LEU A 68 41.04 -23.86 -10.01
CA LEU A 68 41.97 -23.39 -8.96
C LEU A 68 42.80 -24.54 -8.38
N LYS A 69 44.10 -24.56 -8.69
CA LYS A 69 45.14 -25.23 -7.91
C LYS A 69 46.36 -24.31 -7.98
N PHE A 70 46.82 -23.78 -6.85
CA PHE A 70 48.24 -23.59 -6.51
C PHE A 70 48.39 -23.00 -5.08
N HIS A 71 49.44 -23.48 -4.42
CA HIS A 71 49.89 -23.26 -3.04
C HIS A 71 50.37 -21.82 -2.72
N ILE A 72 50.44 -21.44 -1.42
CA ILE A 72 51.70 -21.17 -0.66
C ILE A 72 51.43 -20.60 0.78
N THR A 73 52.35 -21.01 1.65
CA THR A 73 52.81 -20.78 3.04
C THR A 73 52.68 -19.41 3.76
N GLU A 74 52.56 -19.52 5.10
CA GLU A 74 52.80 -18.69 6.32
C GLU A 74 53.03 -17.14 6.35
N ASP A 75 52.57 -16.59 7.50
CA ASP A 75 52.46 -15.24 8.14
C ASP A 75 53.83 -14.52 8.43
N PRO A 76 53.98 -13.37 9.17
CA PRO A 76 53.02 -12.39 9.74
C PRO A 76 53.38 -10.86 9.76
N LYS A 77 52.39 -10.04 10.17
CA LYS A 77 52.42 -8.77 10.96
C LYS A 77 52.88 -7.43 10.33
N GLY A 78 52.03 -6.38 10.48
CA GLY A 78 52.50 -4.99 10.65
C GLY A 78 51.57 -3.83 10.22
N LYS A 79 50.90 -3.19 11.20
CA LYS A 79 50.52 -1.76 11.37
C LYS A 79 50.29 -0.78 10.18
N LYS A 80 49.10 -0.16 10.24
CA LYS A 80 48.70 1.27 10.15
C LYS A 80 48.80 2.11 8.84
N GLU A 81 47.64 2.76 8.61
CA GLU A 81 47.37 4.14 8.14
C GLU A 81 47.13 4.44 6.64
N ASN A 82 45.91 4.99 6.42
CA ASN A 82 45.36 5.86 5.38
C ASN A 82 46.21 6.26 4.17
N LEU A 83 45.67 6.03 2.96
CA LEU A 83 45.72 7.01 1.87
C LEU A 83 44.64 6.76 0.80
N LEU A 84 44.00 7.85 0.41
CA LEU A 84 43.13 8.01 -0.76
C LEU A 84 43.89 7.61 -2.03
N LEU A 85 43.23 6.90 -2.96
CA LEU A 85 43.13 7.34 -4.37
C LEU A 85 42.20 6.42 -5.20
N ASN A 86 41.57 7.07 -6.17
CA ASN A 86 40.67 6.58 -7.21
C ASN A 86 41.13 5.29 -7.92
N SER A 87 40.15 4.51 -8.38
CA SER A 87 40.29 3.76 -9.63
C SER A 87 38.98 3.82 -10.42
N GLU A 88 39.01 4.61 -11.48
CA GLU A 88 38.15 4.45 -12.65
C GLU A 88 38.34 3.05 -13.26
N ARG A 89 37.28 2.50 -13.88
CA ARG A 89 37.32 1.51 -14.98
C ARG A 89 35.90 1.25 -15.54
N PRO A 90 35.75 0.78 -16.79
CA PRO A 90 35.52 1.68 -17.92
C PRO A 90 34.19 1.44 -18.65
N MET A 91 33.77 2.47 -19.37
CA MET A 91 32.62 2.51 -20.28
C MET A 91 32.92 1.72 -21.56
N ARG A 92 32.18 0.63 -21.82
CA ARG A 92 32.11 0.01 -23.15
C ARG A 92 31.01 0.68 -23.97
N VAL A 93 31.45 1.55 -24.87
CA VAL A 93 30.69 2.07 -26.01
C VAL A 93 30.37 0.90 -26.95
N LEU A 94 29.10 0.74 -27.31
CA LEU A 94 28.69 -0.14 -28.40
C LEU A 94 27.94 0.71 -29.44
N THR A 95 28.72 1.15 -30.42
CA THR A 95 28.28 1.79 -31.65
C THR A 95 27.38 0.81 -32.42
N LYS A 96 26.19 1.23 -32.82
CA LYS A 96 25.43 0.56 -33.90
C LYS A 96 25.27 1.52 -35.06
N THR A 97 25.91 1.12 -36.14
CA THR A 97 25.87 1.61 -37.51
C THR A 97 24.45 1.68 -38.06
N SER A 98 24.15 2.79 -38.73
CA SER A 98 23.01 2.99 -39.61
C SER A 98 23.36 2.46 -41.00
N HIS A 99 22.51 1.57 -41.53
CA HIS A 99 22.43 1.33 -42.97
C HIS A 99 21.06 1.75 -43.48
N SER A 100 21.10 2.63 -44.48
CA SER A 100 20.00 3.10 -45.30
C SER A 100 19.84 2.19 -46.52
N GLN A 101 18.59 2.04 -46.98
CA GLN A 101 18.09 1.66 -48.32
C GLN A 101 16.57 1.46 -48.14
N GLY A 102 15.65 1.92 -48.96
CA GLY A 102 15.62 2.69 -50.20
C GLY A 102 14.12 2.92 -50.49
N GLU A 103 13.80 4.00 -51.21
CA GLU A 103 12.43 4.31 -51.65
C GLU A 103 11.94 3.32 -52.70
N ASP A 104 10.66 2.97 -52.67
CA ASP A 104 9.90 2.65 -53.87
C ASP A 104 8.42 3.04 -53.69
N ARG A 105 7.90 3.81 -54.65
CA ARG A 105 6.49 4.21 -54.77
C ARG A 105 5.81 3.33 -55.82
N VAL A 106 4.67 2.71 -55.49
CA VAL A 106 3.66 2.33 -56.49
C VAL A 106 2.24 2.58 -55.94
N LEU A 107 1.43 3.20 -56.78
CA LEU A 107 0.03 3.60 -56.63
C LEU A 107 -0.91 2.42 -56.94
N GLY A 108 -1.95 2.20 -56.11
CA GLY A 108 -3.05 1.28 -56.43
C GLY A 108 -4.27 1.47 -55.53
N LYS A 109 -5.39 1.94 -56.11
CA LYS A 109 -6.71 2.13 -55.49
C LYS A 109 -7.47 0.79 -55.40
N THR A 110 -8.13 0.46 -54.27
CA THR A 110 -9.52 -0.07 -54.23
C THR A 110 -10.10 -0.16 -52.79
N THR A 111 -11.29 0.45 -52.61
CA THR A 111 -12.50 0.06 -51.81
C THR A 111 -12.40 -0.59 -50.41
N GLY A 112 -13.04 0.03 -49.39
CA GLY A 112 -13.11 -0.40 -47.96
C GLY A 112 -14.08 -1.53 -47.61
N PRO A 113 -14.23 -1.91 -46.30
CA PRO A 113 -15.34 -1.38 -45.48
C PRO A 113 -14.99 -1.24 -43.95
N PRO A 114 -15.95 -1.07 -43.02
CA PRO A 114 -15.94 -0.04 -41.98
C PRO A 114 -15.14 -0.44 -40.71
N THR A 115 -13.81 -0.34 -40.72
CA THR A 115 -12.98 -0.62 -39.51
C THR A 115 -12.52 0.65 -38.78
N ILE A 116 -12.78 1.83 -39.33
CA ILE A 116 -12.15 3.09 -38.87
C ILE A 116 -12.72 3.61 -37.53
N LYS A 117 -13.98 3.29 -37.16
CA LYS A 117 -14.55 3.72 -35.86
C LYS A 117 -14.07 2.91 -34.65
N LEU A 118 -13.61 1.66 -34.85
CA LEU A 118 -13.08 0.81 -33.76
C LEU A 118 -11.59 1.04 -33.55
N ILE A 119 -10.83 1.30 -34.62
CA ILE A 119 -9.39 1.57 -34.54
C ILE A 119 -9.12 2.94 -33.88
N ALA A 120 -9.94 3.97 -34.14
CA ALA A 120 -9.80 5.27 -33.49
C ALA A 120 -10.06 5.21 -31.96
N LYS A 121 -11.02 4.37 -31.51
CA LYS A 121 -11.31 4.17 -30.08
C LYS A 121 -10.20 3.38 -29.38
N HIS A 122 -9.61 2.40 -30.08
CA HIS A 122 -8.50 1.57 -29.58
C HIS A 122 -7.15 2.29 -29.58
N GLN A 123 -6.92 3.20 -30.54
CA GLN A 123 -5.77 4.11 -30.55
C GLN A 123 -5.92 5.20 -29.49
N GLY A 124 -7.12 5.75 -29.27
CA GLY A 124 -7.38 6.68 -28.17
C GLY A 124 -7.07 6.06 -26.80
N THR A 125 -7.52 4.82 -26.55
CA THR A 125 -7.20 4.09 -25.31
C THR A 125 -5.72 3.70 -25.23
N ARG A 126 -5.09 3.20 -26.30
CA ARG A 126 -3.64 2.89 -26.28
C ARG A 126 -2.77 4.12 -26.07
N THR A 127 -3.14 5.27 -26.63
CA THR A 127 -2.39 6.54 -26.48
C THR A 127 -2.52 7.09 -25.07
N VAL A 128 -3.73 6.99 -24.49
CA VAL A 128 -4.00 7.24 -23.06
C VAL A 128 -3.11 6.32 -22.21
N PHE A 129 -3.18 5.00 -22.37
CA PHE A 129 -2.36 4.04 -21.62
C PHE A 129 -0.84 4.24 -21.77
N LYS A 130 -0.34 4.59 -22.97
CA LYS A 130 1.09 4.85 -23.22
C LYS A 130 1.55 6.17 -22.57
N LYS A 131 0.68 7.18 -22.53
CA LYS A 131 0.91 8.43 -21.79
C LYS A 131 0.91 8.22 -20.27
N PHE A 132 0.20 7.18 -19.77
CA PHE A 132 0.14 6.84 -18.35
C PHE A 132 1.34 6.05 -17.83
N SER A 133 2.02 5.23 -18.65
CA SER A 133 3.29 4.60 -18.25
C SER A 133 4.44 5.60 -18.12
N GLU A 134 4.31 6.77 -18.75
CA GLU A 134 5.28 7.87 -18.74
C GLU A 134 4.89 9.02 -17.80
N MET A 135 3.78 8.88 -17.07
CA MET A 135 3.30 9.93 -16.18
C MET A 135 4.29 10.06 -15.01
N LYS A 136 5.20 11.03 -15.12
CA LYS A 136 6.06 11.46 -14.01
C LYS A 136 5.13 12.03 -12.94
N TRP A 137 5.05 11.33 -11.82
CA TRP A 137 4.43 11.87 -10.63
C TRP A 137 5.20 13.15 -10.29
N PRO A 138 4.55 14.25 -9.87
CA PRO A 138 5.28 15.45 -9.53
C PRO A 138 6.25 15.09 -8.41
N LEU A 139 7.51 15.01 -8.78
CA LEU A 139 8.62 14.87 -7.84
C LEU A 139 8.89 16.20 -7.13
N ASP A 140 8.22 17.27 -7.58
CA ASP A 140 8.40 18.62 -7.10
C ASP A 140 7.80 18.77 -5.71
N ILE A 141 8.67 19.19 -4.80
CA ILE A 141 8.34 19.44 -3.40
C ILE A 141 7.63 20.79 -3.37
N HIS A 142 6.41 20.80 -2.85
CA HIS A 142 5.75 22.06 -2.55
C HIS A 142 6.17 22.50 -1.14
N PRO A 143 6.84 23.65 -0.98
CA PRO A 143 7.09 24.19 0.35
C PRO A 143 5.74 24.42 1.04
N LEU A 144 5.62 23.94 2.28
CA LEU A 144 4.44 24.20 3.10
C LEU A 144 4.26 25.72 3.25
N ASN A 145 3.05 26.22 3.07
CA ASN A 145 2.77 27.64 3.30
C ASN A 145 2.80 27.93 4.81
N LYS A 146 3.93 28.44 5.29
CA LYS A 146 4.15 28.75 6.71
C LYS A 146 3.67 30.16 7.09
N SER A 147 3.07 30.92 6.18
CA SER A 147 2.65 32.32 6.46
C SER A 147 1.60 32.44 7.58
N LEU A 148 0.87 31.36 7.86
CA LEU A 148 -0.11 31.27 8.94
C LEU A 148 0.52 30.98 10.30
N ILE A 149 1.77 30.51 10.35
CA ILE A 149 2.50 30.20 11.58
C ILE A 149 3.18 31.48 12.08
N LYS A 150 2.49 32.19 12.98
CA LYS A 150 3.00 33.43 13.61
C LYS A 150 3.62 33.20 14.99
N ASP A 151 3.37 32.05 15.59
CA ASP A 151 3.74 31.73 16.95
C ASP A 151 5.08 30.97 16.99
N ASN A 152 6.02 31.47 17.80
CA ASN A 152 7.31 30.84 18.07
C ASN A 152 7.18 29.46 18.71
N LYS A 153 6.02 29.14 19.32
CA LYS A 153 5.71 27.82 19.88
C LYS A 153 5.99 26.67 18.90
N TRP A 154 5.76 26.87 17.61
CA TRP A 154 5.85 25.81 16.61
C TRP A 154 7.24 25.65 15.98
N LYS A 155 8.24 26.42 16.44
CA LYS A 155 9.57 26.41 15.83
C LYS A 155 10.23 25.03 15.88
N GLU A 156 10.13 24.33 17.00
CA GLU A 156 10.72 22.98 17.15
C GLU A 156 10.00 21.95 16.29
N THR A 157 8.66 21.97 16.29
CA THR A 157 7.83 21.11 15.44
C THR A 157 8.09 21.34 13.95
N ASP A 158 8.25 22.60 13.52
CA ASP A 158 8.59 22.97 12.15
C ASP A 158 9.93 22.37 11.72
N VAL A 159 10.97 22.56 12.53
CA VAL A 159 12.31 22.00 12.28
C VAL A 159 12.26 20.47 12.23
N ALA A 160 11.49 19.83 13.12
CA ALA A 160 11.33 18.39 13.12
C ALA A 160 10.61 17.89 11.85
N GLN A 161 9.58 18.59 11.38
CA GLN A 161 8.85 18.25 10.16
C GLN A 161 9.70 18.41 8.89
N GLU A 162 10.49 19.48 8.79
CA GLU A 162 11.44 19.67 7.69
C GLU A 162 12.48 18.54 7.65
N LYS A 163 13.03 18.16 8.80
CA LYS A 163 13.96 17.01 8.91
C LYS A 163 13.30 15.70 8.47
N ARG A 164 12.07 15.42 8.93
CA ARG A 164 11.32 14.20 8.57
C ARG A 164 11.04 14.14 7.06
N ARG A 165 10.63 15.26 6.46
CA ARG A 165 10.32 15.33 5.02
C ARG A 165 11.57 15.11 4.17
N SER A 166 12.67 15.79 4.48
CA SER A 166 13.95 15.62 3.78
C SER A 166 14.48 14.19 3.92
N PHE A 167 14.45 13.64 5.14
CA PHE A 167 14.93 12.27 5.38
C PHE A 167 14.10 11.21 4.64
N LEU A 168 12.77 11.35 4.61
CA LEU A 168 11.89 10.43 3.87
C LEU A 168 12.25 10.44 2.38
N GLN A 169 12.48 11.62 1.81
CA GLN A 169 12.84 11.76 0.40
C GLN A 169 14.20 11.14 0.08
N GLU A 170 15.22 11.41 0.91
CA GLU A 170 16.55 10.82 0.77
C GLU A 170 16.50 9.29 0.87
N SER A 171 15.77 8.78 1.87
CA SER A 171 15.56 7.36 2.05
C SER A 171 14.82 6.73 0.87
N CYS A 172 13.81 7.39 0.32
CA CYS A 172 13.09 6.92 -0.87
C CYS A 172 13.94 6.97 -2.15
N LYS A 173 14.87 7.92 -2.29
CA LYS A 173 15.86 7.89 -3.38
C LYS A 173 16.79 6.67 -3.27
N LYS A 174 17.17 6.31 -2.04
CA LYS A 174 18.07 5.19 -1.76
C LYS A 174 17.39 3.81 -1.86
N TYR A 175 16.18 3.68 -1.32
CA TYR A 175 15.49 2.39 -1.14
C TYR A 175 14.22 2.22 -2.00
N GLY A 176 13.67 3.30 -2.56
CA GLY A 176 12.42 3.27 -3.33
C GLY A 176 12.51 2.56 -4.68
N GLY A 177 13.72 2.26 -5.17
CA GLY A 177 13.95 1.51 -6.41
C GLY A 177 13.79 -0.02 -6.28
N VAL A 178 13.69 -0.56 -5.05
CA VAL A 178 13.82 -2.01 -4.81
C VAL A 178 12.62 -2.81 -5.30
N SER A 179 11.45 -2.20 -5.52
CA SER A 179 10.34 -2.83 -6.25
C SER A 179 9.35 -1.77 -6.67
N ARG A 180 9.32 -1.34 -7.94
CA ARG A 180 8.13 -0.68 -8.48
C ARG A 180 7.04 -1.74 -8.57
N PRO A 181 6.06 -1.79 -7.66
CA PRO A 181 4.98 -2.72 -7.83
C PRO A 181 4.25 -2.28 -9.10
N GLN A 182 3.77 -3.22 -9.92
CA GLN A 182 2.73 -2.93 -10.91
C GLN A 182 1.38 -2.63 -10.22
N SER A 183 1.40 -1.91 -9.09
CA SER A 183 0.20 -1.50 -8.38
C SER A 183 -0.52 -0.49 -9.24
N HIS A 184 -1.79 -0.76 -9.51
CA HIS A 184 -2.66 0.15 -10.24
C HIS A 184 -2.81 1.47 -9.46
N LEU A 185 -2.88 2.61 -10.16
CA LEU A 185 -2.98 3.94 -9.55
C LEU A 185 -4.06 4.02 -8.47
N PHE A 186 -5.26 3.52 -8.78
CA PHE A 186 -6.39 3.52 -7.87
C PHE A 186 -6.12 2.74 -6.59
N HIS A 187 -5.38 1.62 -6.67
CA HIS A 187 -4.98 0.87 -5.49
C HIS A 187 -4.02 1.70 -4.61
N MET A 188 -3.06 2.40 -5.22
CA MET A 188 -2.09 3.23 -4.49
C MET A 188 -2.74 4.39 -3.74
N VAL A 189 -3.83 4.95 -4.27
CA VAL A 189 -4.53 6.10 -3.66
C VAL A 189 -5.79 5.72 -2.87
N SER A 190 -6.13 4.43 -2.78
CA SER A 190 -7.36 3.92 -2.13
C SER A 190 -7.47 4.18 -0.62
N ARG A 191 -6.35 4.54 0.01
CA ARG A 191 -6.26 4.86 1.44
C ARG A 191 -6.18 6.35 1.71
N ILE A 192 -6.24 7.19 0.68
CA ILE A 192 -6.13 8.64 0.80
C ILE A 192 -7.52 9.23 0.86
N TYR A 193 -7.83 9.88 1.98
CA TYR A 193 -9.04 10.68 2.14
C TYR A 193 -8.84 12.08 1.59
N VAL A 194 -9.90 12.64 1.04
CA VAL A 194 -9.93 13.96 0.39
C VAL A 194 -10.80 14.91 1.20
N GLU A 195 -10.23 16.06 1.57
CA GLU A 195 -10.93 17.21 2.17
C GLU A 195 -10.74 18.40 1.23
N ASP A 196 -11.75 18.74 0.44
CA ASP A 196 -11.62 19.73 -0.64
C ASP A 196 -11.54 21.18 -0.10
N LYS A 197 -12.08 21.48 1.10
CA LYS A 197 -12.20 22.86 1.62
C LYS A 197 -10.85 23.47 1.99
N HIS A 198 -10.00 22.70 2.68
CA HIS A 198 -8.65 23.08 3.05
C HIS A 198 -7.59 22.41 2.16
N LYS A 199 -8.03 21.74 1.08
CA LYS A 199 -7.20 21.06 0.09
C LYS A 199 -6.22 20.05 0.74
N ILE A 200 -6.76 19.07 1.46
CA ILE A 200 -5.99 18.05 2.16
C ILE A 200 -6.13 16.69 1.48
N LEU A 201 -5.02 15.97 1.40
CA LEU A 201 -4.96 14.54 1.16
C LEU A 201 -4.38 13.85 2.39
N TYR A 202 -5.18 13.06 3.09
CA TYR A 202 -4.75 12.34 4.30
C TYR A 202 -4.67 10.84 4.03
N CYS A 203 -3.48 10.24 4.13
CA CYS A 203 -3.36 8.78 4.00
C CYS A 203 -3.67 8.07 5.31
N GLU A 204 -4.61 7.14 5.26
CA GLU A 204 -5.02 6.37 6.42
C GLU A 204 -4.02 5.25 6.75
N VAL A 205 -3.29 5.44 7.85
CA VAL A 205 -2.51 4.40 8.52
C VAL A 205 -3.27 3.92 9.77
N PRO A 206 -3.81 2.69 9.78
CA PRO A 206 -4.46 2.15 10.97
C PRO A 206 -3.53 2.16 12.18
N LYS A 207 -4.11 2.34 13.38
CA LYS A 207 -3.39 2.35 14.66
C LYS A 207 -2.37 3.49 14.85
N ALA A 208 -2.37 4.47 13.95
CA ALA A 208 -1.60 5.72 14.06
C ALA A 208 -2.51 6.95 14.24
N GLY A 209 -3.61 6.80 15.01
CA GLY A 209 -4.56 7.90 15.28
C GLY A 209 -5.62 8.14 14.20
N CYS A 210 -5.77 7.21 13.25
CA CYS A 210 -6.62 7.38 12.07
C CYS A 210 -8.10 7.67 12.34
N SER A 211 -8.71 7.12 13.39
CA SER A 211 -10.10 7.43 13.74
C SER A 211 -10.27 8.92 14.07
N ASN A 212 -9.36 9.49 14.86
CA ASN A 212 -9.42 10.90 15.24
C ASN A 212 -9.10 11.82 14.06
N TRP A 213 -8.19 11.41 13.15
CA TRP A 213 -7.99 12.12 11.89
C TRP A 213 -9.24 12.16 11.03
N LYS A 214 -9.95 11.04 10.88
CA LYS A 214 -11.22 11.04 10.14
C LYS A 214 -12.26 11.96 10.79
N ARG A 215 -12.35 12.03 12.12
CA ARG A 215 -13.20 13.00 12.82
C ARG A 215 -12.83 14.44 12.50
N ILE A 216 -11.53 14.75 12.51
CA ILE A 216 -11.01 16.05 12.09
C ILE A 216 -11.42 16.37 10.65
N LEU A 217 -11.26 15.45 9.71
CA LEU A 217 -11.67 15.65 8.31
C LEU A 217 -13.18 15.90 8.20
N MET A 218 -14.00 15.20 8.99
CA MET A 218 -15.45 15.45 9.02
C MET A 218 -15.78 16.86 9.52
N VAL A 219 -15.10 17.34 10.57
CA VAL A 219 -15.29 18.71 11.08
C VAL A 219 -14.82 19.74 10.06
N LEU A 220 -13.65 19.54 9.44
CA LEU A 220 -13.10 20.45 8.42
C LEU A 220 -14.03 20.56 7.20
N SER A 221 -14.65 19.46 6.77
CA SER A 221 -15.64 19.45 5.69
C SER A 221 -17.02 20.00 6.11
N GLY A 222 -17.20 20.44 7.36
CA GLY A 222 -18.48 20.96 7.86
C GLY A 222 -19.55 19.92 8.12
N LEU A 223 -19.18 18.63 8.19
CA LEU A 223 -20.11 17.52 8.48
C LEU A 223 -20.42 17.37 9.97
N ALA A 224 -19.61 18.00 10.83
CA ALA A 224 -19.81 18.02 12.28
C ALA A 224 -19.24 19.31 12.87
N SER A 225 -19.81 19.78 13.97
CA SER A 225 -19.32 20.95 14.71
C SER A 225 -18.14 20.63 15.64
N SER A 226 -18.02 19.38 16.08
CA SER A 226 -16.98 18.93 17.01
C SER A 226 -16.59 17.49 16.73
N ALA A 227 -15.29 17.20 16.86
CA ALA A 227 -14.77 15.85 16.72
C ALA A 227 -15.18 14.93 17.89
N TYR A 228 -15.52 15.49 19.06
CA TYR A 228 -15.86 14.73 20.26
C TYR A 228 -17.22 14.03 20.17
N ASN A 229 -18.14 14.51 19.32
CA ASN A 229 -19.51 14.00 19.21
C ASN A 229 -19.68 12.98 18.07
N ILE A 230 -18.57 12.52 17.46
CA ILE A 230 -18.61 11.60 16.33
C ILE A 230 -18.25 10.18 16.80
N SER A 231 -19.20 9.25 16.67
CA SER A 231 -19.01 7.87 17.09
C SER A 231 -17.98 7.11 16.23
N HIS A 232 -17.48 5.99 16.74
CA HIS A 232 -16.60 5.08 15.99
C HIS A 232 -17.24 4.64 14.67
N ASP A 233 -18.52 4.26 14.72
CA ASP A 233 -19.21 3.70 13.56
C ASP A 233 -19.45 4.75 12.47
N ALA A 234 -19.76 6.00 12.85
CA ALA A 234 -19.88 7.10 11.89
C ALA A 234 -18.57 7.31 11.12
N VAL A 235 -17.44 7.23 11.82
CA VAL A 235 -16.10 7.44 11.26
C VAL A 235 -15.68 6.33 10.28
N HIS A 236 -16.03 5.07 10.57
CA HIS A 236 -15.53 3.92 9.79
C HIS A 236 -16.54 3.34 8.81
N TYR A 237 -17.84 3.43 9.10
CA TYR A 237 -18.90 2.79 8.30
C TYR A 237 -19.89 3.78 7.69
N GLY A 238 -19.91 5.04 8.15
CA GLY A 238 -20.85 6.07 7.68
C GLY A 238 -20.63 6.56 6.23
N LYS A 239 -19.50 6.20 5.59
CA LYS A 239 -19.13 6.59 4.21
C LYS A 239 -19.18 8.12 3.96
N HIS A 240 -19.00 8.93 5.01
CA HIS A 240 -19.09 10.39 4.93
C HIS A 240 -17.89 11.06 4.24
N LEU A 241 -16.71 10.43 4.30
CA LEU A 241 -15.47 10.98 3.74
C LEU A 241 -15.18 10.41 2.35
N LYS A 242 -14.85 11.30 1.41
CA LYS A 242 -14.43 10.92 0.05
C LYS A 242 -13.03 10.35 0.07
N LYS A 243 -12.79 9.34 -0.77
CA LYS A 243 -11.46 8.77 -0.99
C LYS A 243 -10.94 9.19 -2.36
N LEU A 244 -9.63 9.27 -2.52
CA LEU A 244 -9.03 9.77 -3.76
C LEU A 244 -9.28 8.83 -4.94
N ASP A 245 -9.38 7.53 -4.69
CA ASP A 245 -9.73 6.51 -5.69
C ASP A 245 -11.18 6.57 -6.19
N SER A 246 -12.06 7.38 -5.56
CA SER A 246 -13.42 7.61 -6.06
C SER A 246 -13.49 8.68 -7.16
N PHE A 247 -12.38 9.36 -7.46
CA PHE A 247 -12.31 10.39 -8.49
C PHE A 247 -11.81 9.83 -9.82
N ASP A 248 -12.11 10.52 -10.92
CA ASP A 248 -11.52 10.22 -12.22
C ASP A 248 -10.02 10.56 -12.25
N LEU A 249 -9.31 10.13 -13.30
CA LEU A 249 -7.86 10.32 -13.42
C LEU A 249 -7.45 11.80 -13.34
N LYS A 250 -8.25 12.69 -13.94
CA LYS A 250 -8.02 14.14 -13.88
C LYS A 250 -8.19 14.65 -12.45
N GLY A 251 -9.24 14.24 -11.75
CA GLY A 251 -9.51 14.61 -10.36
C GLY A 251 -8.45 14.11 -9.38
N ILE A 252 -7.94 12.90 -9.60
CA ILE A 252 -6.82 12.33 -8.83
C ILE A 252 -5.57 13.20 -9.02
N TYR A 253 -5.17 13.43 -10.28
CA TYR A 253 -3.94 14.16 -10.60
C TYR A 253 -3.98 15.61 -10.10
N THR A 254 -5.09 16.32 -10.34
CA THR A 254 -5.26 17.69 -9.85
C THR A 254 -5.04 17.78 -8.36
N ARG A 255 -5.61 16.85 -7.58
CA ARG A 255 -5.48 16.87 -6.11
C ARG A 255 -4.08 16.49 -5.66
N LEU A 256 -3.48 15.44 -6.22
CA LEU A 256 -2.09 15.07 -5.89
C LEU A 256 -1.13 16.27 -6.05
N ASN A 257 -1.36 17.11 -7.06
CA ASN A 257 -0.50 18.25 -7.37
C ASN A 257 -0.81 19.53 -6.60
N THR A 258 -2.06 19.71 -6.15
CA THR A 258 -2.50 21.01 -5.61
C THR A 258 -2.90 20.96 -4.13
N TYR A 259 -3.00 19.76 -3.54
CA TYR A 259 -3.44 19.56 -2.16
C TYR A 259 -2.25 19.21 -1.28
N THR A 260 -2.30 19.63 -0.02
CA THR A 260 -1.31 19.26 1.01
C THR A 260 -1.51 17.80 1.40
N LYS A 261 -0.47 16.99 1.23
CA LYS A 261 -0.47 15.54 1.47
C LYS A 261 0.12 15.25 2.84
N ALA A 262 -0.67 14.65 3.73
CA ALA A 262 -0.24 14.30 5.08
C ALA A 262 -0.35 12.80 5.34
N VAL A 263 0.65 12.26 6.03
CA VAL A 263 0.64 10.91 6.59
C VAL A 263 1.06 10.97 8.06
N PHE A 264 0.34 10.22 8.90
CA PHE A 264 0.69 10.04 10.30
C PHE A 264 1.10 8.60 10.51
N VAL A 265 2.32 8.40 10.99
CA VAL A 265 2.94 7.09 11.15
C VAL A 265 3.17 6.79 12.63
N ARG A 266 3.51 5.55 12.92
CA ARG A 266 3.77 5.06 14.27
C ARG A 266 4.91 4.06 14.21
N ASP A 267 5.68 3.94 15.28
CA ASP A 267 6.67 2.87 15.42
C ASP A 267 6.06 1.52 15.00
N PRO A 268 6.68 0.76 14.08
CA PRO A 268 6.09 -0.47 13.55
C PRO A 268 5.73 -1.52 14.61
N MET A 269 6.53 -1.69 15.66
CA MET A 269 6.24 -2.65 16.74
C MET A 269 5.08 -2.16 17.61
N GLU A 270 5.05 -0.87 17.95
CA GLU A 270 3.90 -0.30 18.65
C GLU A 270 2.61 -0.40 17.82
N ARG A 271 2.70 -0.20 16.50
CA ARG A 271 1.57 -0.34 15.58
C ARG A 271 1.07 -1.78 15.55
N LEU A 272 1.97 -2.75 15.46
CA LEU A 272 1.66 -4.19 15.46
C LEU A 272 0.97 -4.62 16.75
N VAL A 273 1.55 -4.28 17.91
CA VAL A 273 0.96 -4.60 19.22
C VAL A 273 -0.39 -3.90 19.37
N SER A 274 -0.50 -2.62 18.97
CA SER A 274 -1.78 -1.92 19.02
C SER A 274 -2.85 -2.59 18.15
N ALA A 275 -2.49 -3.15 16.99
CA ALA A 275 -3.40 -3.91 16.15
C ALA A 275 -3.86 -5.20 16.84
N PHE A 276 -2.92 -5.98 17.40
CA PHE A 276 -3.24 -7.21 18.12
C PHE A 276 -4.22 -6.95 19.28
N ARG A 277 -3.89 -6.00 20.15
CA ARG A 277 -4.70 -5.63 21.32
C ARG A 277 -6.13 -5.22 20.94
N ASP A 278 -6.24 -4.47 19.86
CA ASP A 278 -7.51 -3.96 19.34
C ASP A 278 -8.39 -4.99 18.62
N LYS A 279 -7.80 -6.09 18.13
CA LYS A 279 -8.50 -7.11 17.35
C LYS A 279 -8.74 -8.43 18.09
N PHE A 280 -7.91 -8.77 19.07
CA PHE A 280 -7.89 -10.11 19.68
C PHE A 280 -8.01 -10.15 21.22
N GLU A 281 -7.83 -9.04 21.93
CA GLU A 281 -7.93 -9.04 23.41
C GLU A 281 -9.34 -8.79 23.92
N HIS A 282 -10.22 -8.27 23.07
CA HIS A 282 -11.59 -7.92 23.41
C HIS A 282 -12.55 -8.64 22.47
N PRO A 283 -13.80 -8.91 22.90
CA PRO A 283 -14.81 -9.51 22.04
C PRO A 283 -14.91 -8.80 20.68
N ASN A 284 -14.75 -9.56 19.60
CA ASN A 284 -14.74 -9.03 18.25
C ASN A 284 -15.48 -9.97 17.29
N SER A 285 -16.61 -9.50 16.76
CA SER A 285 -17.52 -10.29 15.91
C SER A 285 -16.98 -10.61 14.52
N TYR A 286 -15.93 -9.91 14.06
CA TYR A 286 -15.31 -10.16 12.76
C TYR A 286 -13.95 -10.85 12.88
N TYR A 287 -13.06 -10.29 13.70
CA TYR A 287 -11.67 -10.78 13.77
C TYR A 287 -11.56 -12.14 14.47
N HIS A 288 -12.37 -12.43 15.50
CA HIS A 288 -12.29 -13.75 16.14
C HIS A 288 -12.76 -14.87 15.19
N PRO A 289 -13.94 -14.76 14.53
CA PRO A 289 -14.38 -15.81 13.63
C PRO A 289 -13.51 -15.97 12.37
N VAL A 290 -13.06 -14.86 11.77
CA VAL A 290 -12.32 -14.89 10.50
C VAL A 290 -10.83 -15.20 10.71
N PHE A 291 -10.17 -14.44 11.58
CA PHE A 291 -8.72 -14.57 11.79
C PHE A 291 -8.41 -15.47 12.98
N GLY A 292 -9.09 -15.27 14.11
CA GLY A 292 -8.77 -15.94 15.36
C GLY A 292 -8.88 -17.46 15.27
N LYS A 293 -9.98 -17.97 14.70
CA LYS A 293 -10.15 -19.41 14.44
C LYS A 293 -9.03 -19.97 13.57
N ALA A 294 -8.71 -19.29 12.48
CA ALA A 294 -7.69 -19.72 11.52
C ALA A 294 -6.29 -19.73 12.13
N ILE A 295 -5.97 -18.73 12.95
CA ILE A 295 -4.70 -18.62 13.68
C ILE A 295 -4.61 -19.75 14.71
N ILE A 296 -5.61 -19.90 15.58
CA ILE A 296 -5.62 -20.92 16.64
C ILE A 296 -5.52 -22.32 16.02
N LYS A 297 -6.34 -22.61 15.00
CA LYS A 297 -6.35 -23.92 14.33
C LYS A 297 -4.99 -24.31 13.76
N LYS A 298 -4.22 -23.34 13.23
CA LYS A 298 -2.94 -23.63 12.58
C LYS A 298 -1.75 -23.62 13.54
N TYR A 299 -1.72 -22.71 14.51
CA TYR A 299 -0.53 -22.43 15.31
C TYR A 299 -0.62 -22.86 16.77
N ARG A 300 -1.80 -23.29 17.25
CA ARG A 300 -1.98 -23.80 18.62
C ARG A 300 -2.09 -25.33 18.63
N PRO A 301 -1.07 -26.06 19.11
CA PRO A 301 -1.20 -27.49 19.32
C PRO A 301 -2.24 -27.77 20.42
N ASN A 302 -3.05 -28.82 20.25
CA ASN A 302 -4.05 -29.25 21.22
C ASN A 302 -5.01 -28.14 21.67
N ALA A 303 -5.44 -27.29 20.74
CA ALA A 303 -6.43 -26.24 21.03
C ALA A 303 -7.75 -26.85 21.51
N CYS A 304 -8.33 -26.29 22.58
CA CYS A 304 -9.65 -26.70 23.04
C CYS A 304 -10.72 -26.37 22.00
N GLU A 305 -11.79 -27.17 21.99
CA GLU A 305 -12.89 -27.06 21.04
C GLU A 305 -13.54 -25.66 21.08
N GLU A 306 -13.70 -25.09 22.27
CA GLU A 306 -14.24 -23.73 22.44
C GLU A 306 -13.41 -22.68 21.67
N ALA A 307 -12.08 -22.70 21.82
CA ALA A 307 -11.19 -21.75 21.15
C ALA A 307 -11.21 -21.93 19.62
N LEU A 308 -11.33 -23.17 19.14
CA LEU A 308 -11.51 -23.47 17.72
C LEU A 308 -12.87 -22.98 17.19
N ASN A 309 -13.90 -23.03 18.01
CA ASN A 309 -15.27 -22.68 17.66
C ASN A 309 -15.57 -21.18 17.75
N ASN A 310 -14.93 -20.43 18.64
CA ASN A 310 -15.17 -18.99 18.77
C ASN A 310 -14.00 -18.14 18.23
N GLY A 311 -12.78 -18.68 18.16
CA GLY A 311 -11.59 -17.96 17.70
C GLY A 311 -11.07 -16.91 18.69
N SER A 312 -11.53 -16.94 19.93
CA SER A 312 -11.12 -16.01 20.99
C SER A 312 -9.83 -16.49 21.68
N GLY A 313 -9.14 -15.56 22.34
CA GLY A 313 -7.95 -15.86 23.12
C GLY A 313 -6.72 -16.22 22.27
N VAL A 314 -6.61 -15.69 21.05
CA VAL A 314 -5.38 -15.76 20.24
C VAL A 314 -4.21 -15.20 21.05
N LYS A 315 -3.08 -15.92 21.12
CA LYS A 315 -1.87 -15.44 21.79
C LYS A 315 -1.05 -14.59 20.82
N PHE A 316 -0.32 -13.61 21.33
CA PHE A 316 0.50 -12.73 20.48
C PHE A 316 1.54 -13.52 19.67
N LYS A 317 2.15 -14.55 20.26
CA LYS A 317 3.08 -15.45 19.56
C LYS A 317 2.44 -16.16 18.37
N GLU A 318 1.20 -16.63 18.51
CA GLU A 318 0.46 -17.28 17.41
C GLU A 318 0.12 -16.28 16.30
N PHE A 319 -0.21 -15.04 16.68
CA PHE A 319 -0.43 -13.95 15.73
C PHE A 319 0.86 -13.56 14.98
N VAL A 320 2.01 -13.58 15.64
CA VAL A 320 3.32 -13.35 15.00
C VAL A 320 3.66 -14.46 14.01
N HIS A 321 3.45 -15.73 14.37
CA HIS A 321 3.63 -16.85 13.43
C HIS A 321 2.71 -16.70 12.22
N TYR A 322 1.45 -16.31 12.44
CA TYR A 322 0.54 -15.96 11.37
C TYR A 322 1.04 -14.83 10.47
N LEU A 323 1.56 -13.74 11.05
CA LEU A 323 2.06 -12.58 10.31
C LEU A 323 3.25 -12.94 9.40
N LEU A 324 4.14 -13.79 9.88
CA LEU A 324 5.39 -14.16 9.22
C LEU A 324 5.24 -15.34 8.26
N ASP A 325 4.13 -16.08 8.33
CA ASP A 325 3.88 -17.20 7.44
C ASP A 325 3.57 -16.75 5.99
N SER A 326 4.31 -17.29 5.03
CA SER A 326 4.07 -17.08 3.60
C SER A 326 2.81 -17.80 3.10
N HIS A 327 2.39 -18.86 3.79
CA HIS A 327 1.18 -19.66 3.53
C HIS A 327 0.12 -19.45 4.62
N ARG A 328 0.07 -18.23 5.17
CA ARG A 328 -0.90 -17.83 6.19
C ARG A 328 -2.34 -18.21 5.78
N PRO A 329 -3.17 -18.70 6.72
CA PRO A 329 -4.50 -19.20 6.41
C PRO A 329 -5.50 -18.11 6.02
N VAL A 330 -5.23 -16.85 6.37
CA VAL A 330 -6.05 -15.68 6.01
C VAL A 330 -5.12 -14.60 5.48
N GLY A 331 -5.54 -13.91 4.41
CA GLY A 331 -4.74 -12.87 3.75
C GLY A 331 -4.32 -11.72 4.67
N MET A 332 -3.42 -10.86 4.18
CA MET A 332 -2.94 -9.69 4.92
C MET A 332 -4.08 -8.71 5.24
N ASP A 333 -4.09 -8.18 6.46
CA ASP A 333 -5.01 -7.12 6.87
C ASP A 333 -4.29 -5.76 6.97
N ILE A 334 -5.02 -4.69 6.69
CA ILE A 334 -4.52 -3.31 6.71
C ILE A 334 -3.97 -2.88 8.08
N HIS A 335 -4.43 -3.49 9.18
CA HIS A 335 -4.04 -3.11 10.53
C HIS A 335 -2.60 -3.52 10.86
N TRP A 336 -2.05 -4.53 10.19
CA TRP A 336 -0.68 -5.02 10.36
C TRP A 336 0.13 -5.07 9.05
N GLU A 337 -0.39 -4.52 7.94
CA GLU A 337 0.40 -4.30 6.72
C GLU A 337 1.52 -3.23 6.93
N LYS A 338 2.48 -3.13 6.04
CA LYS A 338 3.48 -2.05 6.05
C LYS A 338 2.90 -0.71 5.64
N VAL A 339 3.30 0.37 6.30
CA VAL A 339 2.97 1.74 5.91
C VAL A 339 3.48 2.05 4.50
N SER A 340 4.67 1.57 4.15
CA SER A 340 5.24 1.67 2.81
C SER A 340 4.38 1.03 1.70
N LYS A 341 3.53 0.06 2.05
CA LYS A 341 2.55 -0.57 1.15
C LYS A 341 1.16 0.05 1.23
N LEU A 342 0.79 0.62 2.37
CA LEU A 342 -0.51 1.30 2.56
C LEU A 342 -0.54 2.67 1.89
N CYS A 343 0.54 3.44 2.02
CA CYS A 343 0.60 4.85 1.65
C CYS A 343 1.64 5.17 0.57
N TYR A 344 2.46 4.20 0.12
CA TYR A 344 3.43 4.39 -0.96
C TYR A 344 4.24 5.70 -0.88
N PRO A 345 4.87 6.04 0.25
CA PRO A 345 5.51 7.35 0.47
C PRO A 345 6.73 7.63 -0.42
N CYS A 346 7.24 6.61 -1.12
CA CYS A 346 8.28 6.78 -2.14
C CYS A 346 7.74 7.01 -3.55
N LEU A 347 6.42 6.90 -3.74
CA LEU A 347 5.72 7.25 -4.97
C LEU A 347 4.90 8.53 -4.75
N ILE A 348 4.23 8.64 -3.60
CA ILE A 348 3.47 9.83 -3.18
C ILE A 348 4.38 10.72 -2.33
N ASN A 349 4.68 11.91 -2.83
CA ASN A 349 5.41 12.92 -2.06
C ASN A 349 4.53 13.51 -0.96
N TYR A 350 4.69 13.06 0.27
CA TYR A 350 4.00 13.65 1.41
C TYR A 350 4.65 14.98 1.81
N ASP A 351 3.82 16.01 1.98
CA ASP A 351 4.22 17.34 2.41
C ASP A 351 4.38 17.43 3.93
N PHE A 352 3.70 16.53 4.67
CA PHE A 352 3.72 16.45 6.14
C PHE A 352 3.81 15.00 6.63
N VAL A 353 4.70 14.74 7.60
CA VAL A 353 4.91 13.41 8.20
C VAL A 353 4.80 13.51 9.73
N GLY A 354 3.60 13.27 10.23
CA GLY A 354 3.36 13.22 11.67
C GLY A 354 3.77 11.88 12.29
N LYS A 355 4.21 11.91 13.54
CA LYS A 355 4.55 10.72 14.32
C LYS A 355 3.56 10.53 15.46
N PHE A 356 3.12 9.30 15.71
CA PHE A 356 2.16 8.99 16.77
C PHE A 356 2.74 9.32 18.15
N GLU A 357 4.07 9.19 18.29
CA GLU A 357 4.81 9.51 19.50
C GLU A 357 4.72 11.00 19.86
N THR A 358 4.52 11.86 18.86
CA THR A 358 4.33 13.32 18.99
C THR A 358 2.98 13.77 18.43
N LEU A 359 1.97 12.88 18.45
CA LEU A 359 0.74 13.03 17.66
C LEU A 359 0.00 14.34 17.92
N GLU A 360 -0.20 14.69 19.19
CA GLU A 360 -0.98 15.87 19.55
C GLU A 360 -0.30 17.15 19.06
N GLU A 361 1.02 17.25 19.23
CA GLU A 361 1.80 18.40 18.79
C GLU A 361 1.83 18.49 17.26
N ASP A 362 2.19 17.40 16.58
CA ASP A 362 2.23 17.33 15.11
C ASP A 362 0.86 17.63 14.49
N ALA A 363 -0.21 17.08 15.05
CA ALA A 363 -1.56 17.26 14.53
C ALA A 363 -2.03 18.70 14.69
N ASN A 364 -1.83 19.30 15.87
CA ASN A 364 -2.23 20.69 16.11
C ASN A 364 -1.39 21.67 15.30
N TYR A 365 -0.10 21.39 15.09
CA TYR A 365 0.74 22.15 14.16
C TYR A 365 0.24 22.03 12.71
N PHE A 366 -0.08 20.83 12.25
CA PHE A 366 -0.66 20.61 10.92
C PHE A 366 -1.98 21.38 10.73
N LEU A 367 -2.86 21.38 11.74
CA LEU A 367 -4.11 22.14 11.71
C LEU A 367 -3.87 23.66 11.55
N GLN A 368 -2.85 24.21 12.20
CA GLN A 368 -2.46 25.61 12.01
C GLN A 368 -1.92 25.87 10.58
N LEU A 369 -1.09 24.97 10.07
CA LEU A 369 -0.50 25.09 8.72
C LEU A 369 -1.54 25.16 7.61
N ILE A 370 -2.63 24.37 7.72
CA ILE A 370 -3.69 24.34 6.71
C ILE A 370 -4.74 25.44 6.89
N GLY A 371 -4.60 26.30 7.91
CA GLY A 371 -5.58 27.34 8.22
C GLY A 371 -6.91 26.80 8.76
N ALA A 372 -6.88 25.70 9.51
CA ALA A 372 -8.07 25.19 10.19
C ALA A 372 -8.60 26.21 11.23
N PRO A 373 -9.90 26.12 11.62
CA PRO A 373 -10.44 26.93 12.71
C PRO A 373 -9.58 26.84 13.98
N LYS A 374 -9.33 27.97 14.65
CA LYS A 374 -8.36 28.05 15.76
C LYS A 374 -8.75 27.16 16.95
N GLU A 375 -10.04 27.00 17.15
CA GLU A 375 -10.70 26.22 18.19
C GLU A 375 -10.63 24.72 17.91
N LEU A 376 -10.43 24.31 16.66
CA LEU A 376 -10.29 22.91 16.30
C LEU A 376 -8.93 22.39 16.77
N LYS A 377 -8.96 21.45 17.70
CA LYS A 377 -7.78 20.73 18.20
C LYS A 377 -7.90 19.25 17.90
N PHE A 378 -6.75 18.59 17.78
CA PHE A 378 -6.72 17.14 17.61
C PHE A 378 -7.29 16.45 18.86
N PRO A 379 -8.26 15.53 18.73
CA PRO A 379 -8.86 14.89 19.89
C PRO A 379 -7.89 13.95 20.60
N ASN A 380 -7.79 14.09 21.93
CA ASN A 380 -6.89 13.32 22.78
C ASN A 380 -7.54 12.09 23.44
N PHE A 381 -8.79 11.75 23.11
CA PHE A 381 -9.45 10.54 23.63
C PHE A 381 -9.07 9.28 22.84
N LYS A 382 -9.17 8.11 23.49
CA LYS A 382 -8.97 6.79 22.87
C LYS A 382 -10.31 6.29 22.33
N ASP A 383 -10.34 6.00 21.03
CA ASP A 383 -11.56 5.71 20.26
C ASP A 383 -12.29 4.42 20.69
N ARG A 384 -11.55 3.31 20.83
CA ARG A 384 -12.07 2.03 21.31
C ARG A 384 -11.27 1.55 22.50
N HIS A 385 -11.91 0.79 23.38
CA HIS A 385 -11.31 0.26 24.61
C HIS A 385 -10.68 1.38 25.43
N SER A 386 -11.43 2.47 25.64
CA SER A 386 -10.92 3.73 26.19
C SER A 386 -10.32 3.59 27.60
N SER A 387 -10.72 2.56 28.34
CA SER A 387 -10.22 2.21 29.66
C SER A 387 -8.77 1.71 29.67
N ASP A 388 -8.31 1.03 28.62
CA ASP A 388 -6.94 0.49 28.64
C ASP A 388 -5.91 1.54 28.28
N GLU A 389 -4.72 1.38 28.86
CA GLU A 389 -3.57 2.18 28.52
C GLU A 389 -3.27 2.14 27.01
N ARG A 390 -2.79 3.27 26.48
CA ARG A 390 -2.30 3.33 25.10
C ARG A 390 -1.08 2.42 24.97
N THR A 391 -1.02 1.66 23.88
CA THR A 391 0.20 0.97 23.50
C THR A 391 1.35 1.98 23.45
N ASN A 392 2.50 1.62 23.99
CA ASN A 392 3.74 2.39 23.98
C ASN A 392 4.92 1.39 24.04
N ALA A 393 6.16 1.87 24.00
CA ALA A 393 7.35 1.02 24.08
C ALA A 393 7.38 0.07 25.30
N GLN A 394 6.85 0.46 26.46
CA GLN A 394 6.79 -0.40 27.65
C GLN A 394 5.81 -1.55 27.46
N VAL A 395 4.62 -1.26 26.93
CA VAL A 395 3.63 -2.28 26.58
C VAL A 395 4.24 -3.24 25.56
N VAL A 396 4.84 -2.73 24.49
CA VAL A 396 5.49 -3.55 23.46
C VAL A 396 6.51 -4.52 24.06
N ARG A 397 7.35 -4.04 25.00
CA ARG A 397 8.32 -4.91 25.70
C ARG A 397 7.66 -6.10 26.39
N GLN A 398 6.44 -5.98 26.92
CA GLN A 398 5.74 -7.11 27.54
C GLN A 398 5.36 -8.18 26.51
N TYR A 399 4.85 -7.78 25.35
CA TYR A 399 4.49 -8.74 24.28
C TYR A 399 5.72 -9.40 23.66
N LEU A 400 6.84 -8.67 23.55
CA LEU A 400 8.07 -9.19 22.98
C LEU A 400 8.83 -10.15 23.92
N LYS A 401 8.48 -10.24 25.21
CA LYS A 401 9.10 -11.20 26.14
C LYS A 401 8.82 -12.66 25.79
N ASP A 402 7.65 -12.94 25.22
CA ASP A 402 7.23 -14.30 24.87
C ASP A 402 7.82 -14.78 23.53
N LEU A 403 8.59 -13.92 22.87
CA LEU A 403 9.23 -14.19 21.59
C LEU A 403 10.74 -14.39 21.75
N THR A 404 11.27 -15.31 20.97
CA THR A 404 12.71 -15.49 20.78
C THR A 404 13.32 -14.30 20.04
N ARG A 405 14.64 -14.11 20.19
CA ARG A 405 15.39 -13.10 19.43
C ARG A 405 15.22 -13.26 17.92
N ALA A 406 15.17 -14.50 17.43
CA ALA A 406 14.95 -14.79 16.01
C ALA A 406 13.56 -14.34 15.55
N GLU A 407 12.50 -14.63 16.33
CA GLU A 407 11.14 -14.15 16.01
C GLU A 407 11.07 -12.62 16.00
N ARG A 408 11.72 -11.95 16.95
CA ARG A 408 11.78 -10.47 17.01
C ARG A 408 12.52 -9.89 15.81
N GLN A 409 13.64 -10.49 15.41
CA GLN A 409 14.37 -10.10 14.21
C GLN A 409 13.50 -10.26 12.95
N LEU A 410 12.78 -11.37 12.81
CA LEU A 410 11.90 -11.59 11.65
C LEU A 410 10.76 -10.57 11.58
N ILE A 411 10.21 -10.13 12.72
CA ILE A 411 9.21 -9.05 12.73
C ILE A 411 9.86 -7.73 12.29
N TYR A 412 11.07 -7.42 12.77
CA TYR A 412 11.79 -6.24 12.31
C TYR A 412 12.04 -6.29 10.80
N ASP A 413 12.54 -7.42 10.29
CA ASP A 413 12.79 -7.62 8.86
C ASP A 413 11.51 -7.48 8.04
N PHE A 414 10.36 -7.90 8.59
CA PHE A 414 9.06 -7.74 7.93
C PHE A 414 8.67 -6.25 7.74
N TYR A 415 9.06 -5.37 8.68
CA TYR A 415 8.78 -3.92 8.68
C TYR A 415 10.02 -3.06 8.38
N ASP A 416 11.11 -3.64 7.91
CA ASP A 416 12.44 -3.01 7.76
C ASP A 416 12.36 -1.67 7.02
N LEU A 417 11.63 -1.64 5.91
CA LEU A 417 11.50 -0.48 5.06
C LEU A 417 10.77 0.65 5.79
N ASP A 418 9.76 0.34 6.61
CA ASP A 418 9.04 1.35 7.39
C ASP A 418 9.94 1.95 8.48
N TYR A 419 10.77 1.13 9.14
CA TYR A 419 11.80 1.61 10.06
C TYR A 419 12.75 2.57 9.36
N LEU A 420 13.26 2.16 8.19
CA LEU A 420 14.25 2.89 7.42
C LEU A 420 13.72 4.21 6.88
N ILE A 421 12.56 4.25 6.23
CA ILE A 421 12.08 5.46 5.54
C ILE A 421 11.49 6.51 6.49
N PHE A 422 10.99 6.10 7.66
CA PHE A 422 10.41 7.01 8.66
C PHE A 422 11.35 7.34 9.82
N ASN A 423 12.63 6.96 9.71
CA ASN A 423 13.67 7.20 10.71
C ASN A 423 13.23 6.75 12.11
N TYR A 424 12.76 5.51 12.22
CA TYR A 424 12.51 4.90 13.52
C TYR A 424 13.75 4.16 13.99
N THR A 425 14.04 4.27 15.28
CA THR A 425 15.12 3.51 15.91
C THR A 425 14.79 2.03 15.86
N THR A 426 15.75 1.20 15.46
CA THR A 426 15.62 -0.26 15.52
C THR A 426 15.26 -0.68 16.96
N PRO A 427 14.22 -1.51 17.15
CA PRO A 427 13.81 -1.94 18.49
C PRO A 427 14.89 -2.84 19.12
N PHE A 428 14.87 -2.98 20.44
CA PHE A 428 15.72 -3.98 21.10
C PHE A 428 15.21 -5.38 20.77
N LEU A 429 16.02 -6.16 20.04
CA LEU A 429 15.68 -7.48 19.47
C LEU A 429 16.08 -8.66 20.35
#